data_AF-A0A6N3AZK9-F1
#
_entry.id   AF-A0A6N3AZK9-F1
#
_cell.length_a   1.000
_cell.length_b   1.000
_cell.length_c   1.000
_cell.angle_alpha   90.00
_cell.angle_beta   90.00
_cell.angle_gamma   90.00
#
_symmetry.space_group_name_H-M   'P 1'
#
loop_
_entity.id
_entity.type
_entity.pdbx_description
1 polymer ?
#
loop_
_entity_poly.entity_id
_entity_poly.type
_entity_poly.pdbx_seq_one_letter_code
_entity_poly.pdbx_strand_id
1 'polypeptide(L)' 'MERLRVVLEFSKNKKDDLELYGKLIKLSSPAAIVKDILKGVLPLDTINTIKENE' A
#
# COMPACT_ATOMS: atom_id res chain seq x y z
N MET A 1 3.12 -12.51 22.52
CA MET A 1 2.68 -12.78 21.14
C MET A 1 3.81 -12.39 20.20
N GLU A 2 4.37 -13.37 19.49
CA GLU A 2 5.36 -13.10 18.44
C GLU A 2 4.65 -12.59 17.18
N ARG A 3 5.18 -11.53 16.58
CA ARG A 3 4.61 -10.93 15.36
C ARG A 3 5.52 -11.22 14.19
N LEU A 4 5.01 -11.92 13.18
CA LEU A 4 5.67 -12.05 11.89
C LEU A 4 5.54 -10.73 11.11
N ARG A 5 6.62 -10.32 10.46
CA ARG A 5 6.69 -9.07 9.69
C ARG A 5 7.18 -9.36 8.28
N VAL A 6 6.52 -8.76 7.30
CA VAL A 6 6.98 -8.68 5.90
C VAL A 6 7.30 -7.21 5.64
N VAL A 7 8.50 -6.92 5.16
CA VAL A 7 8.95 -5.56 4.84
C VAL A 7 8.82 -5.34 3.34
N LEU A 8 8.20 -4.23 2.95
CA LEU A 8 8.16 -3.77 1.56
C LEU A 8 9.19 -2.66 1.39
N GLU A 9 10.18 -2.91 0.53
CA GLU A 9 11.22 -1.93 0.22
C GLU A 9 10.83 -1.14 -1.04
N PHE A 10 11.00 0.18 -0.98
CA PHE A 10 10.71 1.09 -2.09
C PHE A 10 11.98 1.86 -2.44
N SER A 11 12.33 1.89 -3.72
CA SER A 11 13.47 2.67 -4.20
C SER A 11 13.04 4.07 -4.62
N LYS A 12 13.64 5.10 -4.02
CA LYS A 12 13.44 6.50 -4.46
C LYS A 12 13.92 6.77 -5.89
N ASN A 13 14.76 5.90 -6.44
CA ASN A 13 15.29 6.01 -7.80
C ASN A 13 14.34 5.41 -8.85
N LYS A 14 13.29 4.71 -8.43
CA LYS A 14 12.25 4.16 -9.29
C LYS A 14 10.99 4.98 -9.11
N LYS A 15 10.52 5.60 -10.19
CA LYS A 15 9.32 6.44 -10.17
C LYS A 15 8.10 5.67 -9.67
N ASP A 16 7.91 4.44 -10.16
CA ASP A 16 6.76 3.60 -9.81
C ASP A 16 6.74 3.22 -8.32
N ASP A 17 7.90 2.90 -7.74
CA ASP A 17 8.04 2.64 -6.30
C ASP A 17 7.70 3.89 -5.48
N LEU A 18 8.19 5.05 -5.90
CA LEU A 18 7.93 6.32 -5.22
C LEU A 18 6.44 6.67 -5.24
N GLU A 19 5.79 6.48 -6.40
CA GLU A 19 4.36 6.72 -6.57
C GLU A 19 3.52 5.74 -5.72
N LEU A 20 3.85 4.45 -5.75
CA LEU A 20 3.17 3.43 -4.97
C LEU A 20 3.34 3.68 -3.47
N TYR A 21 4.55 4.00 -3.02
CA TYR A 21 4.81 4.39 -1.64
C TYR A 21 3.95 5.60 -1.24
N GLY A 22 3.93 6.65 -2.08
CA GLY A 22 3.11 7.84 -1.86
C GLY A 22 1.62 7.54 -1.70
N LYS A 23 1.07 6.65 -2.54
CA LYS A 23 -0.33 6.19 -2.43
C LYS A 23 -0.56 5.40 -1.15
N LEU A 24 0.33 4.47 -0.82
CA LEU A 24 0.20 3.62 0.37
C LEU A 24 0.26 4.42 1.66
N ILE A 25 1.15 5.41 1.80
CA ILE A 25 1.25 6.18 3.05
C ILE A 25 0.05 7.09 3.32
N LYS A 26 -0.74 7.42 2.29
CA LYS A 26 -1.99 8.18 2.44
C LYS A 26 -3.12 7.34 3.07
N LEU A 27 -2.96 6.02 3.14
CA LEU A 27 -3.95 5.12 3.72
C LEU A 27 -3.89 5.14 5.25
N SER A 28 -5.06 5.09 5.90
CA SER A 28 -5.17 5.01 7.36
C SER A 28 -4.55 3.73 7.93
N SER A 29 -4.58 2.62 7.18
CA SER A 29 -3.95 1.36 7.56
C SER A 29 -3.40 0.63 6.32
N PRO A 30 -2.19 1.02 5.85
CA PRO A 30 -1.63 0.49 4.61
C PRO A 30 -1.42 -1.03 4.68
N ALA A 31 -0.92 -1.53 5.81
CA ALA A 31 -0.65 -2.95 6.00
C ALA A 31 -1.93 -3.82 5.97
N ALA A 32 -3.04 -3.33 6.52
CA ALA A 32 -4.31 -4.05 6.47
C ALA A 32 -4.85 -4.10 5.03
N ILE A 33 -4.82 -2.96 4.33
CA ILE A 33 -5.32 -2.85 2.96
C ILE A 33 -4.49 -3.72 2.00
N VAL A 34 -3.16 -3.67 2.09
CA VAL A 34 -2.29 -4.57 1.30
C VAL A 34 -2.61 -6.04 1.61
N LYS A 35 -2.83 -6.39 2.87
CA LYS A 35 -3.19 -7.76 3.26
C LYS A 35 -4.54 -8.19 2.68
N ASP A 36 -5.52 -7.31 2.64
CA ASP A 36 -6.84 -7.61 2.10
C ASP A 36 -6.83 -7.70 0.57
N ILE A 37 -6.01 -6.90 -0.11
CA ILE A 37 -5.74 -7.04 -1.54
C ILE A 37 -5.07 -8.39 -1.84
N LEU A 38 -4.03 -8.77 -1.08
CA LEU A 38 -3.33 -10.05 -1.27
C LEU A 38 -4.24 -11.27 -1.01
N LYS A 39 -5.27 -11.12 -0.18
CA LYS A 39 -6.31 -12.14 0.03
C LYS A 39 -7.40 -12.14 -1.05
N GLY A 40 -7.40 -11.17 -1.97
CA GLY A 40 -8.45 -10.99 -2.97
C GLY A 40 -9.76 -10.42 -2.41
N VAL A 41 -9.76 -9.86 -1.19
CA VAL A 41 -10.93 -9.21 -0.58
C VAL A 41 -11.17 -7.83 -1.19
N LEU A 42 -10.09 -7.13 -1.51
CA LEU A 42 -10.12 -5.84 -2.18
C LEU A 42 -9.47 -5.93 -3.57
N PRO A 43 -9.99 -5.22 -4.58
CA PRO A 43 -9.35 -5.16 -5.89
C PRO A 43 -8.02 -4.39 -5.82
N LEU A 44 -7.09 -4.70 -6.73
CA LEU A 44 -5.81 -3.97 -6.85
C LEU A 44 -6.01 -2.46 -7.06
N ASP A 45 -7.07 -2.09 -7.78
CA ASP A 45 -7.41 -0.69 -8.06
C ASP A 45 -7.77 0.12 -6.82
N THR A 46 -8.01 -0.52 -5.66
CA THR A 46 -8.23 0.17 -4.39
C THR A 46 -7.07 1.11 -4.04
N ILE A 47 -5.83 0.78 -4.43
CA ILE A 47 -4.66 1.65 -4.22
C ILE A 47 -4.73 2.90 -5.11
N ASN A 48 -5.36 2.79 -6.29
CA ASN A 48 -5.50 3.89 -7.25
C ASN A 48 -6.76 4.74 -7.02
N THR A 49 -7.74 4.25 -6.24
CA THR A 49 -9.01 4.97 -6.00
C THR A 49 -8.98 5.93 -4.83
N ILE A 50 -7.83 6.04 -4.14
CA ILE A 50 -7.66 6.98 -3.02
C ILE A 50 -7.67 8.39 -3.62
N LYS A 51 -8.85 9.00 -3.66
CA LYS A 51 -9.01 10.39 -4.07
C LYS A 51 -8.13 11.24 -3.15
N GLU A 52 -7.30 12.07 -3.77
CA GLU A 52 -6.63 13.15 -3.07
C GLU A 52 -7.73 13.99 -2.41
N ASN A 53 -7.79 13.98 -1.08
CA ASN A 53 -8.56 14.99 -0.39
C ASN A 53 -7.83 16.31 -0.68
N GLU A 54 -8.46 17.16 -1.51
CA GLU A 54 -8.11 18.57 -1.71
C GLU A 54 -8.05 19.32 -0.38
#